data_AF-A0A1R3ULQ6-F1
#
_entry.id   AF-A0A1R3ULQ6-F1
#
_cell.length_a   1.000
_cell.length_b   1.000
_cell.length_c   1.000
_cell.angle_alpha   90.00
_cell.angle_beta   90.00
_cell.angle_gamma   90.00
#
_symmetry.space_group_name_H-M   'P 1'
#
loop_
_entity.id
_entity.type
_entity.pdbx_description
1 polymer ?
#
loop_
_entity_poly.entity_id
_entity_poly.type
_entity_poly.pdbx_seq_one_letter_code
_entity_poly.pdbx_strand_id
1 'polypeptide(L)' 'MESSKRLGRYRWQVERTMAWLAGCRRLHRPYERKAEHFLAFAGIACTLICFRRLTKWDEL' A
#
# COMPACT_ATOMS: atom_id res chain seq x y z
N MET A 1 23.46 -7.53 7.77
CA MET A 1 22.04 -7.90 7.99
C MET A 1 21.53 -7.12 9.20
N GLU A 2 20.58 -6.20 9.00
CA GLU A 2 20.02 -5.35 10.07
C GLU A 2 19.21 -6.20 11.08
N SER A 3 19.37 -5.95 12.38
CA SER A 3 18.76 -6.76 13.45
C SER A 3 17.23 -6.61 13.53
N SER A 4 16.49 -7.73 13.61
CA SER A 4 15.03 -7.81 13.69
C SER A 4 14.37 -6.96 14.78
N LYS A 5 15.11 -6.59 15.84
CA LYS A 5 14.63 -5.73 16.94
C LYS A 5 14.31 -4.29 16.49
N ARG A 6 14.96 -3.76 15.45
CA ARG A 6 14.71 -2.39 14.94
C ARG A 6 13.59 -2.33 13.89
N LEU A 7 13.21 -3.47 13.33
CA LEU A 7 12.23 -3.58 12.24
C LEU A 7 10.78 -3.48 12.70
N GLY A 8 10.46 -3.75 13.98
CA GLY A 8 9.06 -3.82 14.46
C GLY A 8 8.21 -2.56 14.18
N ARG A 9 8.79 -1.36 14.36
CA ARG A 9 8.07 -0.10 14.06
C ARG A 9 7.77 0.07 12.56
N TYR A 10 8.73 -0.27 11.71
CA TYR A 10 8.59 -0.12 10.26
C TYR A 10 7.73 -1.24 9.64
N ARG A 11 7.84 -2.46 10.17
CA ARG A 11 7.07 -3.62 9.74
C ARG A 11 5.58 -3.36 9.80
N TRP A 12 5.09 -2.87 10.94
CA TRP A 12 3.66 -2.58 11.08
C TRP A 12 3.18 -1.55 10.06
N GLN A 13 3.99 -0.54 9.73
CA GLN A 13 3.63 0.48 8.76
C GLN A 13 3.54 -0.11 7.33
N VAL A 14 4.48 -0.98 6.97
CA VAL A 14 4.51 -1.69 5.68
C VAL A 14 3.36 -2.69 5.59
N GLU A 15 3.20 -3.57 6.58
CA GLU A 15 2.13 -4.58 6.64
C GLU A 15 0.74 -3.93 6.58
N ARG A 16 0.54 -2.81 7.28
CA ARG A 16 -0.70 -2.02 7.22
C ARG A 16 -0.96 -1.43 5.83
N THR A 17 0.08 -0.95 5.15
CA THR A 17 -0.06 -0.42 3.78
C THR A 17 -0.44 -1.55 2.82
N MET A 18 0.20 -2.71 2.95
CA MET A 18 -0.12 -3.90 2.16
C MET A 18 -1.55 -4.39 2.41
N ALA A 19 -2.06 -4.29 3.64
CA ALA A 19 -3.45 -4.62 3.95
C ALA A 19 -4.46 -3.69 3.24
N TRP A 20 -4.17 -2.38 3.12
CA TRP A 20 -5.01 -1.47 2.34
C TRP A 20 -4.97 -1.76 0.84
N LEU A 21 -3.80 -2.09 0.31
CA LEU A 21 -3.62 -2.48 -1.09
C LEU A 21 -4.35 -3.79 -1.40
N ALA A 22 -4.31 -4.77 -0.49
CA ALA A 22 -5.03 -6.03 -0.62
C ALA A 22 -6.56 -5.87 -0.61
N GLY A 23 -7.07 -4.78 0.00
CA GLY A 23 -8.49 -4.41 -0.07
C GLY A 23 -8.93 -3.89 -1.45
N CYS A 24 -8.00 -3.55 -2.35
CA CYS A 24 -8.33 -3.17 -3.71
C CYS A 24 -8.61 -4.42 -4.57
N ARG A 25 -9.89 -4.70 -4.86
CA ARG A 25 -10.34 -5.88 -5.64
C ARG A 25 -9.61 -6.10 -6.98
N ARG A 26 -9.05 -5.04 -7.60
CA ARG A 26 -8.25 -5.14 -8.83
C ARG A 26 -6.86 -5.74 -8.61
N LEU A 27 -6.23 -5.52 -7.44
CA LEU A 27 -5.00 -6.21 -7.05
C LEU A 27 -5.24 -7.68 -6.67
N HIS A 28 -6.44 -8.00 -6.18
CA HIS A 28 -6.79 -9.35 -5.74
C HIS A 28 -7.01 -10.33 -6.92
N ARG A 29 -7.16 -9.83 -8.16
CA ARG A 29 -7.36 -10.68 -9.34
C ARG A 29 -6.01 -11.20 -9.86
N PRO A 30 -5.77 -12.52 -9.87
CA PRO A 30 -4.50 -13.12 -10.35
C PRO A 30 -4.33 -13.09 -11.88
N TYR A 31 -5.05 -12.23 -12.60
CA TYR A 31 -5.02 -12.18 -14.08
C TYR A 31 -3.92 -11.28 -14.65
N GLU A 32 -3.30 -10.44 -13.83
CA GLU A 32 -2.17 -9.60 -14.26
C GLU A 32 -0.85 -10.34 -14.07
N ARG A 33 -0.62 -11.30 -14.97
CA ARG A 33 0.66 -12.01 -15.15
C ARG A 33 1.85 -11.07 -15.45
N LYS A 34 1.61 -9.78 -15.73
CA LYS A 34 2.65 -8.77 -15.97
C LYS A 34 2.86 -7.89 -14.74
N ALA A 35 4.08 -7.89 -14.23
CA ALA A 35 4.50 -7.05 -13.10
C ALA A 35 4.24 -5.55 -13.33
N GLU A 36 4.25 -5.10 -14.59
CA GLU A 36 4.00 -3.70 -14.97
C GLU A 36 2.58 -3.24 -14.61
N HIS A 37 1.56 -4.07 -14.87
CA HIS A 37 0.18 -3.74 -14.54
C HIS A 37 -0.03 -3.71 -13.02
N PHE A 38 0.58 -4.67 -12.31
CA PHE A 38 0.57 -4.68 -10.86
C PHE A 38 1.17 -3.38 -10.28
N LEU A 39 2.32 -2.95 -10.81
CA LEU A 39 2.98 -1.72 -10.38
C LEU A 39 2.11 -0.49 -10.66
N ALA A 40 1.48 -0.41 -11.83
CA ALA A 40 0.59 0.68 -12.18
C ALA A 40 -0.63 0.74 -11.24
N PHE A 41 -1.27 -0.39 -10.93
CA PHE A 41 -2.39 -0.44 -9.99
C PHE A 41 -1.98 -0.15 -8.55
N ALA A 42 -0.81 -0.63 -8.11
CA ALA A 42 -0.25 -0.31 -6.82
C ALA A 42 0.02 1.21 -6.69
N GLY A 43 0.57 1.84 -7.73
CA GLY A 43 0.77 3.28 -7.81
C GLY A 43 -0.54 4.06 -7.66
N ILE A 44 -1.58 3.69 -8.42
CA ILE A 44 -2.90 4.34 -8.32
C ILE A 44 -3.51 4.19 -6.92
N ALA A 45 -3.43 2.98 -6.35
CA ALA A 45 -3.97 2.72 -5.01
C ALA A 45 -3.21 3.52 -3.93
N CYS A 46 -1.89 3.61 -4.01
CA CYS A 46 -1.08 4.46 -3.14
C CYS A 46 -1.49 5.94 -3.25
N THR A 47 -1.63 6.48 -4.46
CA THR A 47 -2.06 7.88 -4.66
C THR A 47 -3.43 8.15 -4.04
N LEU A 48 -4.39 7.24 -4.19
CA LEU A 48 -5.72 7.35 -3.58
C LEU A 48 -5.67 7.32 -2.04
N ILE A 49 -4.84 6.45 -1.46
CA ILE A 49 -4.65 6.37 -0.01
C ILE A 49 -4.01 7.67 0.52
N CYS A 50 -2.97 8.17 -0.16
CA CYS A 50 -2.32 9.43 0.19
C CYS A 50 -3.29 10.61 0.10
N PHE A 51 -4.05 10.71 -1.00
CA PHE A 51 -5.05 11.76 -1.20
C PHE A 51 -6.10 11.77 -0.09
N ARG A 52 -6.73 10.61 0.19
CA ARG A 52 -7.74 10.47 1.26
C ARG A 52 -7.21 10.84 2.64
N ARG A 53 -5.92 10.60 2.89
CA ARG A 53 -5.30 10.99 4.14
C ARG A 53 -5.08 12.49 4.18
N LEU A 54 -4.49 13.07 3.14
CA LEU A 54 -4.25 14.51 3.04
C LEU A 54 -5.54 15.32 3.17
N THR A 55 -6.63 14.93 2.49
CA THR A 55 -7.92 15.63 2.61
C THR A 55 -8.50 15.53 4.02
N LYS A 56 -8.30 14.41 4.72
CA LYS A 56 -8.73 14.27 6.12
C LYS A 56 -7.92 15.15 7.07
N TRP A 57 -6.66 15.45 6.75
CA TRP A 57 -5.85 16.39 7.53
C TRP A 57 -6.21 17.85 7.26
N ASP A 58 -6.73 18.16 6.08
CA ASP A 58 -7.16 19.51 5.68
C ASP A 58 -8.49 19.94 6.35
N GLU A 59 -9.33 18.98 6.75
CA GLU A 59 -10.59 19.20 7.47
C GLU A 59 -10.44 19.27 9.02
N LEU A 60 -9.21 19.26 9.55
CA LEU A 60 -8.88 19.38 10.98
C LEU A 60 -8.07 20.66 11.26
#